data_AF-A0A1W9P1N2-F1
#
_entry.id   AF-A0A1W9P1N2-F1
#
_cell.length_a   1.000
_cell.length_b   1.000
_cell.length_c   1.000
_cell.angle_alpha   90.00
_cell.angle_beta   90.00
_cell.angle_gamma   90.00
#
_symmetry.space_group_name_H-M   'P 1'
#
loop_
_entity.id
_entity.type
_entity.pdbx_description
1 polymer ?
#
loop_
_entity_poly.entity_id
_entity_poly.type
_entity_poly.pdbx_seq_one_letter_code
_entity_poly.pdbx_strand_id
1 'polypeptide(L)' 'PNYHIYLKLMINGVSSQAFSATTLPPPENKANFKDEIIKRSRIRYGRPKEEVERDIYLKRGLSC' A
#
# COMPACT_ATOMS: atom_id res chain seq x y z
N PRO A 1 13.37 -8.97 8.12
CA PRO A 1 13.53 -7.51 8.36
C PRO A 1 14.31 -7.30 9.65
N ASN A 2 15.16 -6.27 9.73
CA ASN A 2 15.91 -5.99 10.95
C ASN A 2 15.09 -5.06 11.86
N TYR A 3 14.80 -5.53 13.07
CA TYR A 3 14.01 -4.83 14.10
C TYR A 3 14.83 -4.45 15.33
N HIS A 4 16.15 -4.69 15.31
CA HIS A 4 17.04 -4.36 16.40
C HIS A 4 17.51 -2.91 16.30
N ILE A 5 17.41 -2.18 17.40
CA ILE A 5 17.83 -0.79 17.50
C ILE A 5 18.70 -0.59 18.74
N TYR A 6 19.57 0.40 18.71
CA TYR A 6 20.41 0.78 19.85
C TYR A 6 20.02 2.19 20.28
N LEU A 7 19.65 2.36 21.55
CA LEU A 7 19.05 3.62 22.02
C LEU A 7 19.37 3.92 23.48
N LYS A 8 19.14 5.17 23.86
CA LYS A 8 19.30 5.71 25.22
C LYS A 8 18.00 6.39 25.62
N LEU A 9 17.45 6.07 26.79
CA LEU A 9 16.19 6.65 27.26
C LEU A 9 16.43 7.58 28.44
N MET A 10 15.58 8.59 28.59
CA MET A 10 15.46 9.29 29.87
C MET A 10 14.48 8.53 30.75
N ILE A 11 14.95 8.09 31.92
CA ILE A 11 14.14 7.44 32.94
C ILE A 11 14.23 8.33 34.18
N ASN A 12 13.08 8.83 34.64
CA ASN A 12 13.00 9.71 35.82
C ASN A 12 13.91 10.96 35.73
N GLY A 13 14.04 11.56 34.53
CA GLY A 13 14.86 12.76 34.30
C GLY A 13 16.37 12.51 34.22
N VAL A 14 16.82 11.27 34.37
CA VAL A 14 18.23 10.88 34.19
C VAL A 14 18.37 10.06 32.91
N SER A 15 19.40 10.33 32.12
CA SER A 15 19.70 9.54 30.92
C SER A 15 20.24 8.16 31.32
N SER A 16 19.62 7.09 30.83
CA SER A 16 20.01 5.70 31.07
C SER A 16 21.34 5.34 30.39
N GLN A 17 21.92 4.19 30.73
CA GLN A 17 22.94 3.59 29.86
C GLN A 17 22.30 3.22 28.50
N ALA A 18 23.09 3.22 27.42
CA ALA A 18 22.61 2.79 26.12
C ALA A 18 22.43 1.27 26.08
N PHE A 19 21.37 0.81 25.42
CA PHE A 19 21.04 -0.61 25.33
C PHE A 19 20.41 -0.96 23.98
N SER A 20 20.47 -2.25 23.63
CA SER A 20 19.78 -2.79 22.46
C SER A 20 18.31 -3.07 22.79
N ALA A 21 17.42 -2.65 21.90
CA ALA A 21 15.99 -2.92 21.99
C ALA A 21 15.48 -3.54 20.68
N THR A 22 14.31 -4.18 20.76
CA THR A 22 13.57 -4.65 19.57
C THR A 22 12.39 -3.73 19.35
N THR A 23 12.17 -3.30 18.10
CA THR A 23 11.05 -2.44 17.74
C THR A 23 9.72 -3.19 17.85
N LEU A 24 8.66 -2.44 18.11
CA LEU A 24 7.30 -2.98 18.05
C LEU A 24 7.02 -3.53 16.64
N PRO A 25 6.27 -4.65 16.54
CA PRO A 25 5.83 -5.14 15.25
C PRO A 25 4.94 -4.08 14.58
N PRO A 26 4.91 -4.03 13.23
CA PRO A 26 3.98 -3.16 12.54
C PRO A 26 2.54 -3.49 13.00
N PRO A 27 1.68 -2.47 13.15
CA PRO A 27 0.30 -2.69 13.58
C PRO A 27 -0.40 -3.61 12.57
N GLU A 28 -1.29 -4.46 13.08
CA GLU A 28 -2.12 -5.30 12.22
C GLU A 28 -2.99 -4.42 11.31
N ASN A 29 -2.97 -4.70 10.01
CA ASN A 29 -3.84 -4.04 9.05
C ASN A 29 -5.28 -4.49 9.31
N LYS A 30 -6.05 -3.67 10.03
CA LYS A 30 -7.42 -3.98 10.45
C LYS A 30 -8.43 -4.08 9.31
N ALA A 31 -8.11 -3.58 8.11
CA ALA A 31 -9.04 -3.58 6.99
C ALA A 31 -8.33 -3.76 5.64
N ASN A 32 -8.80 -4.75 4.87
CA ASN A 32 -8.39 -4.98 3.50
C ASN A 32 -9.40 -4.33 2.54
N PHE A 33 -9.17 -3.06 2.18
CA PHE A 33 -10.02 -2.34 1.22
C PHE A 33 -9.64 -2.55 -0.25
N LYS A 34 -8.84 -3.58 -0.54
CA LYS A 34 -8.26 -3.81 -1.88
C LYS A 34 -9.33 -3.79 -2.98
N ASP A 35 -10.41 -4.56 -2.81
CA ASP A 35 -11.46 -4.70 -3.82
C ASP A 35 -12.29 -3.42 -3.96
N GLU A 36 -12.54 -2.72 -2.85
CA GLU A 36 -13.23 -1.44 -2.86
C GLU A 36 -12.41 -0.36 -3.57
N ILE A 37 -11.10 -0.31 -3.30
CA ILE A 37 -10.17 0.61 -3.97
C ILE A 37 -10.14 0.31 -5.47
N ILE A 38 -10.03 -0.96 -5.87
CA ILE A 38 -10.04 -1.36 -7.29
C ILE A 38 -11.36 -0.94 -7.94
N LYS A 39 -12.50 -1.20 -7.29
CA LYS A 39 -13.83 -0.82 -7.80
C LYS A 39 -13.95 0.70 -7.97
N ARG A 40 -13.62 1.47 -6.94
CA ARG A 40 -13.68 2.95 -6.99
C ARG A 40 -12.72 3.53 -8.02
N SER A 41 -11.52 2.96 -8.15
CA SER A 41 -10.53 3.37 -9.16
C SER A 41 -11.03 3.10 -10.58
N ARG A 42 -11.60 1.91 -10.85
CA ARG A 42 -12.21 1.58 -12.15
C ARG A 42 -13.39 2.50 -12.50
N ILE A 43 -14.20 2.89 -11.51
CA ILE A 43 -15.30 3.84 -11.71
C ILE A 43 -14.76 5.23 -12.07
N ARG A 44 -13.70 5.68 -11.39
CA ARG A 44 -13.18 7.05 -11.55
C ARG A 44 -12.27 7.23 -12.77
N TYR A 45 -11.46 6.23 -13.08
CA TYR A 45 -10.38 6.33 -14.07
C TYR A 45 -10.48 5.27 -15.17
N GLY A 46 -11.33 4.25 -15.01
CA GLY A 46 -11.54 3.24 -16.04
C GLY A 46 -12.45 3.74 -17.15
N ARG A 47 -12.31 3.14 -18.34
CA ARG A 47 -13.26 3.27 -19.45
C ARG A 47 -14.10 2.00 -19.56
N PRO A 48 -15.36 2.09 -20.04
CA PRO A 48 -16.17 0.92 -20.36
C PRO A 48 -15.41 -0.05 -21.26
N LYS A 49 -15.57 -1.35 -20.99
CA LYS A 49 -14.84 -2.40 -21.70
C LYS A 49 -15.19 -2.39 -23.19
N GLU A 50 -16.45 -2.16 -23.51
CA GLU A 50 -17.00 -2.16 -24.87
C GLU A 50 -16.37 -1.05 -25.72
N GLU A 51 -16.12 0.11 -25.12
CA GLU A 51 -15.47 1.25 -25.78
C GLU A 51 -14.00 0.94 -26.08
N VAL A 52 -13.28 0.36 -25.11
CA VAL A 52 -11.88 -0.04 -25.28
C VAL A 52 -11.75 -1.16 -26.31
N GLU A 53 -12.64 -2.15 -26.29
CA GLU A 53 -12.64 -3.23 -27.28
C GLU A 53 -12.91 -2.70 -28.69
N ARG A 54 -13.89 -1.81 -28.85
CA ARG A 54 -14.14 -1.15 -30.15
C ARG A 54 -12.91 -0.39 -30.65
N ASP A 55 -12.27 0.41 -29.79
CA ASP A 55 -11.03 1.13 -30.12
C ASP A 55 -9.93 0.16 -30.56
N ILE A 56 -9.81 -0.99 -29.89
CA ILE A 56 -8.81 -2.03 -30.22
C ILE A 56 -9.10 -2.64 -31.59
N TYR A 57 -10.36 -3.01 -31.89
CA TYR A 57 -10.73 -3.56 -33.19
C TYR A 57 -10.48 -2.57 -34.32
N LEU A 58 -10.89 -1.31 -34.13
CA LEU A 58 -10.67 -0.23 -35.08
C LEU A 58 -9.17 -0.01 -35.35
N LYS A 59 -8.35 0.06 -34.29
CA LYS A 59 -6.88 0.23 -34.41
C LYS A 59 -6.19 -0.97 -35.04
N ARG A 60 -6.75 -2.17 -34.88
CA ARG A 60 -6.25 -3.40 -35.51
C ARG A 60 -6.69 -3.54 -36.97
N GLY A 61 -7.49 -2.61 -37.50
CA GLY A 61 -8.04 -2.71 -38.86
C GLY A 61 -8.96 -3.92 -39.04
N LEU A 62 -9.41 -4.52 -37.94
CA LEU A 62 -10.38 -5.60 -37.94
C LEU A 62 -11.75 -4.94 -37.90
N SER A 63 -12.24 -4.56 -39.07
CA SER A 63 -13.66 -4.24 -39.25
C SER A 63 -14.48 -5.48 -38.91
N CYS A 64 -15.47 -5.34 -38.02
CA CYS A 64 -16.58 -6.29 -37.95
C CYS A 64 -17.27 -6.40 -39.31
#